data_AF-A0A920PYL1-F1
#
_entry.id   AF-A0A920PYL1-F1
#
_cell.length_a   1.000
_cell.length_b   1.000
_cell.length_c   1.000
_cell.angle_alpha   90.00
_cell.angle_beta   90.00
_cell.angle_gamma   90.00
#
_symmetry.space_group_name_H-M   'P 1'
#
loop_
_entity.id
_entity.type
_entity.pdbx_description
1 polymer ?
#
loop_
_entity_poly.entity_id
_entity_poly.type
_entity_poly.pdbx_seq_one_letter_code
_entity_poly.pdbx_strand_id
1 'polypeptide(L)'
;MEVYQAIRSRRTGRDYKPDPIPQELIKKILQCARWSPSSSNTQKWSFIAIQNLDTLSELGNICKQGPFVGPNTICRGSSDGRCTEATVRRWTSNTEFWNSWPGLRA
;
A
#
# COMPACT_ATOMS: atom_id res chain seq x y z
N MET A 1 -11.42 4.18 -13.70
CA MET A 1 -10.46 3.10 -13.98
C MET A 1 -11.22 1.79 -13.93
N GLU A 2 -10.99 0.92 -14.91
CA GLU A 2 -11.58 -0.42 -14.95
C GLU A 2 -10.94 -1.35 -13.91
N VAL A 3 -11.75 -2.25 -13.32
CA VAL A 3 -11.32 -3.12 -12.21
C VAL A 3 -10.13 -3.98 -12.60
N TYR A 4 -10.13 -4.54 -13.82
CA TYR A 4 -9.04 -5.38 -14.32
C TYR A 4 -7.69 -4.62 -14.33
N GLN A 5 -7.69 -3.38 -14.80
CA GLN A 5 -6.48 -2.56 -14.85
C GLN A 5 -5.99 -2.20 -13.44
N ALA A 6 -6.91 -1.96 -12.51
CA ALA A 6 -6.59 -1.69 -11.11
C ALA A 6 -5.82 -2.85 -10.47
N ILE A 7 -6.34 -4.07 -10.65
CA ILE A 7 -5.73 -5.29 -10.09
C ILE A 7 -4.36 -5.53 -10.72
N ARG A 8 -4.26 -5.40 -12.05
CA ARG A 8 -3.02 -5.65 -12.79
C ARG A 8 -1.91 -4.65 -12.47
N SER A 9 -2.26 -3.38 -12.28
CA SER A 9 -1.29 -2.31 -12.02
C SER A 9 -0.88 -2.17 -10.56
N ARG A 10 -1.55 -2.88 -9.62
CA ARG A 10 -1.26 -2.79 -8.19
C ARG A 10 0.19 -3.17 -7.88
N ARG A 11 0.90 -2.26 -7.20
CA ARG A 11 2.27 -2.43 -6.69
C ARG A 11 2.31 -2.29 -5.17
N THR A 12 3.32 -2.88 -4.53
CA THR A 12 3.56 -2.73 -3.09
C THR A 12 4.59 -1.62 -2.88
N GLY A 13 4.12 -0.41 -2.57
CA GLY A 13 4.99 0.68 -2.13
C GLY A 13 5.50 0.44 -0.71
N ARG A 14 6.68 0.98 -0.39
CA ARG A 14 7.30 0.92 0.95
C ARG A 14 7.97 2.24 1.34
N ASP A 15 7.55 3.31 0.68
CA ASP A 15 8.04 4.66 0.89
C ASP A 15 6.82 5.59 0.72
N TYR A 16 6.49 6.33 1.76
CA TYR A 16 5.24 7.09 1.87
C TYR A 16 5.51 8.54 2.24
N LYS A 17 4.65 9.44 1.78
CA LYS A 17 4.72 10.84 2.22
C LYS A 17 4.33 10.96 3.69
N PRO A 18 4.86 11.97 4.42
CA PRO A 18 4.44 12.26 5.79
C PRO A 18 3.02 12.85 5.87
N ASP A 19 2.42 13.18 4.73
CA ASP A 19 1.09 13.79 4.67
C ASP A 19 0.03 12.86 5.29
N PRO A 20 -0.79 13.36 6.23
CA PRO A 20 -1.85 12.56 6.83
C PRO A 20 -2.92 12.20 5.79
N ILE A 21 -3.51 11.01 5.94
CA ILE A 21 -4.56 10.53 5.05
C ILE A 21 -5.91 11.16 5.48
N PRO A 22 -6.68 11.76 4.57
CA PRO A 22 -8.00 12.29 4.91
C PRO A 22 -8.92 11.22 5.49
N GLN A 23 -9.64 11.55 6.57
CA GLN A 23 -10.47 10.60 7.29
C GLN A 23 -11.58 9.97 6.43
N GLU A 24 -12.14 10.73 5.49
CA GLU A 24 -13.16 10.22 4.56
C GLU A 24 -12.61 9.13 3.64
N LEU A 25 -11.33 9.21 3.26
CA LEU A 25 -10.69 8.18 2.46
C LEU A 25 -10.49 6.89 3.27
N ILE A 26 -10.10 7.02 4.55
CA ILE A 26 -9.98 5.89 5.47
C ILE A 26 -11.33 5.18 5.62
N LYS A 27 -12.41 5.94 5.87
CA LYS A 27 -13.78 5.39 5.96
C LYS A 27 -14.18 4.66 4.68
N LYS A 28 -13.90 5.25 3.52
CA LYS A 28 -14.21 4.62 2.22
C LYS A 28 -13.50 3.27 2.05
N ILE A 29 -12.23 3.18 2.42
CA ILE A 29 -11.47 1.92 2.38
C ILE A 29 -12.07 0.88 3.32
N LEU A 30 -12.41 1.27 4.56
CA LEU A 30 -13.03 0.36 5.54
C LEU A 30 -14.41 -0.13 5.09
N GLN A 31 -15.20 0.70 4.41
CA GLN A 31 -16.46 0.27 3.80
C GLN A 31 -16.23 -0.77 2.70
N CYS A 32 -15.24 -0.57 1.82
CA CYS A 32 -14.88 -1.57 0.82
C CYS A 32 -14.43 -2.89 1.46
N ALA A 33 -13.65 -2.84 2.55
CA ALA A 33 -13.23 -4.04 3.28
C ALA A 33 -14.42 -4.79 3.88
N ARG A 34 -15.42 -4.07 4.40
CA ARG A 34 -16.65 -4.66 4.96
C ARG A 34 -17.48 -5.39 3.90
N TRP A 35 -17.47 -4.95 2.65
CA TRP A 35 -18.17 -5.62 1.55
C TRP A 35 -17.48 -6.90 1.06
N SER A 36 -16.29 -7.22 1.57
CA SER A 36 -15.64 -8.49 1.29
C SER A 36 -16.53 -9.66 1.74
N PRO A 37 -16.58 -10.78 0.99
CA PRO A 37 -17.28 -11.97 1.44
C PRO A 37 -16.68 -12.52 2.74
N SER A 38 -17.53 -13.04 3.62
CA SER A 38 -17.11 -13.82 4.80
C SER A 38 -17.86 -15.15 4.87
N SER A 39 -17.15 -16.18 5.34
CA SER A 39 -17.75 -17.48 5.59
C SER A 39 -18.91 -17.34 6.58
N SER A 40 -20.08 -17.83 6.18
CA SER A 40 -21.35 -17.76 6.92
C SER A 40 -21.70 -16.34 7.40
N ASN A 41 -21.25 -15.30 6.68
CA ASN A 41 -21.43 -13.90 7.05
C ASN A 41 -20.95 -13.55 8.47
N THR A 42 -19.96 -14.28 8.99
CA THR A 42 -19.50 -14.11 10.39
C THR A 42 -18.73 -12.81 10.62
N GLN A 43 -18.22 -12.17 9.56
CA GLN A 43 -17.55 -10.86 9.60
C GLN A 43 -16.53 -10.73 10.75
N LYS A 44 -15.71 -11.77 10.99
CA LYS A 44 -14.74 -11.85 12.12
C LYS A 44 -13.51 -10.94 11.97
N TRP A 45 -13.66 -9.78 11.33
CA TRP A 45 -12.61 -8.79 11.19
C TRP A 45 -12.87 -7.60 12.12
N SER A 46 -11.81 -7.12 12.75
CA SER A 46 -11.79 -5.87 13.50
C SER A 46 -10.67 -5.02 12.95
N PHE A 47 -10.98 -3.77 12.59
CA PHE A 47 -10.01 -2.85 12.00
C PHE A 47 -9.70 -1.75 13.01
N ILE A 48 -8.41 -1.50 13.22
CA ILE A 48 -7.92 -0.38 14.02
C ILE A 48 -7.10 0.51 13.09
N ALA A 49 -7.59 1.72 12.84
CA ALA A 49 -6.90 2.71 12.04
C ALA A 49 -6.08 3.64 12.95
N ILE A 50 -4.76 3.61 12.81
CA ILE A 50 -3.83 4.37 13.65
C ILE A 50 -3.23 5.48 12.79
N GLN A 51 -3.38 6.73 13.23
CA GLN A 51 -2.77 7.90 12.60
C GLN A 51 -1.75 8.60 13.49
N ASN A 52 -1.71 8.25 14.78
CA ASN A 52 -0.74 8.82 15.71
C ASN A 52 0.66 8.24 15.40
N LEU A 53 1.61 9.14 15.14
CA LEU A 53 2.97 8.79 14.73
C LEU A 53 3.78 8.12 15.85
N ASP A 54 3.54 8.50 17.11
CA ASP A 54 4.23 7.92 18.26
C ASP A 54 3.80 6.46 18.43
N THR A 55 2.50 6.18 18.35
CA THR A 55 1.96 4.82 18.37
C THR A 55 2.48 3.98 17.20
N LEU A 56 2.57 4.56 15.99
CA LEU A 56 3.16 3.88 14.84
C LEU A 56 4.66 3.59 15.05
N SER A 57 5.38 4.48 15.74
CA SER A 57 6.80 4.29 16.07
C SER A 57 7.01 3.10 17.00
N GLU A 58 6.20 3.02 18.06
CA GLU A 58 6.21 1.88 18.98
C GLU A 58 5.88 0.58 18.26
N LEU A 59 4.85 0.57 17.41
CA LEU A 59 4.49 -0.61 16.60
C LEU A 59 5.60 -1.00 15.63
N GLY A 60 6.27 -0.03 15.03
CA GLY A 60 7.45 -0.24 14.18
C GLY A 60 8.57 -0.95 14.92
N ASN A 61 8.82 -0.63 16.19
CA ASN A 61 9.88 -1.29 16.96
C ASN A 61 9.54 -2.73 17.35
N ILE A 62 8.25 -3.05 17.50
CA ILE A 62 7.78 -4.41 17.87
C ILE A 62 7.72 -5.33 16.65
N CYS A 63 7.35 -4.79 15.49
CA CYS A 63 7.14 -5.56 14.28
C CYS A 63 8.46 -5.96 13.61
N LYS A 64 8.60 -7.22 13.17
CA LYS A 64 9.77 -7.70 12.42
C LYS A 64 10.00 -6.94 11.10
N GLN A 65 8.92 -6.39 10.52
CA GLN A 65 8.92 -5.53 9.34
C GLN A 65 8.91 -4.03 9.71
N GLY A 66 9.38 -3.71 10.92
CA GLY A 66 9.35 -2.40 11.56
C GLY A 66 9.67 -1.18 10.70
N PRO A 67 10.69 -1.23 9.83
CA PRO A 67 11.00 -0.12 8.93
C PRO A 67 9.84 0.30 8.02
N PHE A 68 8.89 -0.59 7.72
CA PHE A 68 7.74 -0.33 6.83
C PHE A 68 6.42 -0.03 7.56
N VAL A 69 6.40 -0.17 8.89
CA VAL A 69 5.22 0.05 9.73
C VAL A 69 5.38 1.32 10.56
N GLY A 70 6.60 1.60 11.03
CA GLY A 70 6.89 2.80 11.79
C GLY A 70 6.98 4.07 10.93
N PRO A 71 7.09 5.25 11.56
CA PRO A 71 7.24 6.52 10.86
C PRO A 71 8.55 6.59 10.04
N ASN A 72 9.44 5.61 10.15
CA ASN A 72 10.62 5.48 9.29
C ASN A 72 10.30 5.08 7.84
N THR A 73 9.03 4.79 7.52
CA THR A 73 8.54 4.64 6.15
C THR A 73 8.14 5.98 5.51
N ILE A 74 8.31 7.08 6.24
CA ILE A 74 8.25 8.43 5.69
C ILE A 74 9.43 8.58 4.73
N CYS A 75 9.17 9.09 3.52
CA CYS A 75 10.17 9.71 2.67
C CYS A 75 10.83 10.84 3.48
N ARG A 76 11.83 10.53 4.32
CA ARG A 76 12.72 11.56 4.83
C ARG A 76 13.32 12.13 3.58
N GLY A 77 13.02 13.40 3.30
CA GLY A 77 13.68 14.16 2.26
C GLY A 77 15.18 14.09 2.48
N SER A 78 15.82 13.05 1.95
CA SER A 78 17.15 13.18 1.39
C SER A 78 16.97 14.30 0.37
N SER A 79 17.85 15.29 0.45
CA SER A 79 18.10 16.30 -0.58
C SER A 79 18.21 15.75 -2.01
N ASP A 80 18.14 14.42 -2.19
CA ASP A 80 18.37 13.68 -3.42
C ASP A 80 17.11 12.97 -3.95
N GLY A 81 15.91 13.24 -3.39
CA GLY A 81 14.64 12.94 -4.06
C GLY A 81 14.47 11.49 -4.55
N ARG A 82 14.86 10.49 -3.74
CA ARG A 82 14.93 9.08 -4.16
C ARG A 82 13.61 8.30 -4.25
N CYS A 83 12.49 9.00 -4.45
CA CYS A 83 11.42 8.48 -5.30
C CYS A 83 11.64 9.02 -6.72
N THR A 84 12.83 8.78 -7.29
CA THR A 84 13.16 9.25 -8.63
C THR A 84 12.29 8.54 -9.65
N GLU A 85 12.03 9.21 -10.76
CA GLU A 85 11.34 8.64 -11.92
C GLU A 85 11.99 7.32 -12.38
N ALA A 86 13.28 7.10 -12.11
CA ALA A 86 14.00 5.84 -12.33
C ALA A 86 13.49 4.68 -11.46
N THR A 87 13.17 4.92 -10.19
CA THR A 87 12.53 3.90 -9.32
C THR A 87 11.14 3.60 -9.85
N VAL A 88 10.32 4.61 -10.16
CA VAL A 88 8.99 4.40 -10.75
C VAL A 88 9.09 3.63 -12.09
N ARG A 89 10.03 4.01 -12.96
CA ARG A 89 10.31 3.35 -14.26
C ARG A 89 10.76 1.89 -14.12
N ARG A 90 11.55 1.55 -13.09
CA ARG A 90 11.95 0.16 -12.80
C ARG A 90 10.76 -0.71 -12.35
N TRP A 91 9.75 -0.11 -11.74
CA TRP A 91 8.52 -0.83 -11.36
C TRP A 91 7.52 -0.92 -12.53
N THR A 92 7.51 0.05 -13.46
CA THR A 92 6.70 0.00 -14.69
C THR A 92 7.32 -0.86 -15.79
N SER A 93 8.64 -1.00 -15.87
CA SER A 93 9.29 -1.95 -16.80
C SER A 93 9.03 -3.41 -16.43
N ASN A 94 8.81 -3.71 -15.14
CA ASN A 94 8.40 -5.04 -14.71
C ASN A 94 6.98 -5.41 -15.20
N THR A 95 6.20 -4.45 -15.69
CA THR A 95 4.92 -4.71 -16.37
C THR A 95 5.14 -5.22 -17.81
N GLU A 96 6.25 -4.85 -18.46
CA GLU A 96 6.62 -5.37 -19.79
C GLU A 96 6.96 -6.86 -19.73
N PHE A 97 7.63 -7.32 -18.67
CA PHE A 97 7.86 -8.75 -18.42
C PHE A 97 6.55 -9.55 -18.41
N TRP A 98 5.54 -9.10 -17.67
CA TRP A 98 4.21 -9.75 -17.64
C TRP A 98 3.41 -9.57 -18.94
N ASN A 99 3.60 -8.47 -19.68
CA ASN A 99 3.01 -8.29 -21.01
C ASN A 99 3.67 -9.20 -22.08
N SER A 100 4.93 -9.56 -21.88
CA SER A 100 5.70 -10.45 -22.76
C SER A 100 5.57 -11.93 -22.40
N TRP A 101 4.89 -12.25 -21.30
CA TRP A 101 4.79 -13.62 -20.77
C TRP A 101 3.86 -14.47 -21.66
N PRO A 102 4.33 -15.60 -22.23
CA PRO A 102 3.58 -16.35 -23.24
C PRO A 102 2.22 -16.87 -22.77
N GLY A 103 2.06 -17.12 -21.47
CA GLY A 103 0.83 -17.66 -20.88
C GLY A 103 -0.32 -16.68 -20.69
N LEU A 104 -0.16 -15.40 -21.07
CA LEU A 104 -1.16 -14.34 -20.92
C LEU A 104 -1.80 -13.87 -22.24
N ARG A 105 -1.46 -14.49 -23.38
CA ARG A 105 -2.20 -14.36 -24.64
C ARG A 105 -3.22 -15.50 -24.73
N ALA A 106 -4.33 -15.35 -24.04
CA ALA A 106 -5.55 -16.13 -24.23
C ALA A 106 -6.73 -15.15 -24.21
#